data_AF-A0A2R9SUX3-F1
#
_entry.id   AF-A0A2R9SUX3-F1
#
_cell.length_a   1.000
_cell.length_b   1.000
_cell.length_c   1.000
_cell.angle_alpha   90.00
_cell.angle_beta   90.00
_cell.angle_gamma   90.00
#
_symmetry.space_group_name_H-M   'P 1'
#
loop_
_entity.id
_entity.type
_entity.pdbx_description
1 polymer ?
#
loop_
_entity_poly.entity_id
_entity_poly.type
_entity_poly.pdbx_seq_one_letter_code
_entity_poly.pdbx_strand_id
1 'polypeptide(L)'
;MDVSTASGAKIQQWTNYVANNQRFRVESTGDGYYKLTAVHSGKVLDVPNSSTATGVQLQQWDDNGSNAQRWRIVDVGGGYYKIISKTNGLVVDVASASTADGAAIQQWSDNGSDAQKWAFTKIN
;
A
#
# COMPACT_ATOMS: atom_id res chain seq x y z
N MET A 1 7.03 16.35 -7.05
CA MET A 1 6.31 15.72 -5.93
C MET A 1 4.85 15.81 -6.26
N ASP A 2 4.22 14.69 -6.56
CA ASP A 2 2.79 14.67 -6.85
C ASP A 2 2.04 14.31 -5.57
N VAL A 3 1.34 15.29 -5.01
CA VAL A 3 0.47 15.13 -3.85
C VAL A 3 -0.96 15.35 -4.31
N SER A 4 -1.83 14.40 -4.00
CA SER A 4 -3.25 14.55 -4.21
C SER A 4 -4.01 14.06 -2.99
N THR A 5 -5.10 14.75 -2.66
CA THR A 5 -6.08 14.35 -1.65
C THR A 5 -7.35 13.78 -2.29
N ALA A 6 -7.38 13.66 -3.63
CA ALA A 6 -8.51 13.14 -4.38
C ALA A 6 -8.58 11.60 -4.34
N SER A 7 -9.80 11.07 -4.34
CA SER A 7 -10.04 9.65 -4.53
C SER A 7 -9.62 9.24 -5.94
N GLY A 8 -8.96 8.09 -6.06
CA GLY A 8 -8.44 7.57 -7.32
C GLY A 8 -7.02 8.03 -7.65
N ALA A 9 -6.43 8.92 -6.85
CA ALA A 9 -5.03 9.29 -6.99
C ALA A 9 -4.13 8.06 -6.77
N LYS A 10 -3.19 7.87 -7.70
CA LYS A 10 -2.35 6.66 -7.76
C LYS A 10 -1.27 6.67 -6.70
N ILE A 11 -0.96 5.48 -6.19
CA ILE A 11 0.14 5.27 -5.27
C ILE A 11 1.40 4.99 -6.07
N GLN A 12 2.48 5.66 -5.67
CA GLN A 12 3.80 5.53 -6.26
C GLN A 12 4.85 5.62 -5.16
N GLN A 13 6.00 5.00 -5.36
CA GLN A 13 7.15 5.24 -4.50
C GLN A 13 7.81 6.57 -4.83
N TRP A 14 8.48 7.12 -3.83
CA TRP A 14 9.30 8.30 -4.00
C TRP A 14 10.35 8.31 -2.90
N THR A 15 11.53 8.86 -3.20
CA THR A 15 12.58 9.09 -2.23
C THR A 15 12.03 9.82 -1.01
N ASN A 16 12.41 9.37 0.19
CA ASN A 16 11.89 9.89 1.44
C ASN A 16 12.39 11.33 1.67
N TYR A 17 11.47 12.30 1.67
CA TYR A 17 11.77 13.70 1.98
C TYR A 17 10.93 14.18 3.19
N VAL A 18 10.54 13.24 4.07
CA VAL A 18 9.82 13.47 5.35
C VAL A 18 8.45 14.14 5.24
N ALA A 19 7.88 14.19 4.03
CA ALA A 19 6.59 14.82 3.78
C ALA A 19 5.39 13.98 4.25
N ASN A 20 4.28 14.62 4.62
CA ASN A 20 3.11 13.95 5.21
C ASN A 20 2.44 12.93 4.27
N ASN A 21 2.58 13.08 2.96
CA ASN A 21 2.05 12.18 1.94
C ASN A 21 2.83 10.86 1.80
N GLN A 22 3.93 10.70 2.54
CA GLN A 22 4.69 9.45 2.66
C GLN A 22 4.40 8.75 4.00
N ARG A 23 3.52 9.31 4.83
CA ARG A 23 3.18 8.77 6.15
C ARG A 23 1.83 8.10 6.10
N PHE A 24 1.76 6.87 6.62
CA PHE A 24 0.53 6.11 6.74
C PHE A 24 0.31 5.73 8.20
N ARG A 25 -0.94 5.83 8.66
CA ARG A 25 -1.39 5.19 9.89
C ARG A 25 -1.79 3.76 9.55
N VAL A 26 -1.27 2.80 10.29
CA VAL A 26 -1.68 1.39 10.21
C VAL A 26 -2.71 1.17 11.31
N GLU A 27 -3.97 0.99 10.92
CA GLU A 27 -5.10 0.93 11.85
C GLU A 27 -5.75 -0.46 11.78
N SER A 28 -5.91 -1.13 12.92
CA SER A 28 -6.59 -2.43 12.97
C SER A 28 -8.08 -2.28 12.66
N THR A 29 -8.64 -3.20 11.89
CA THR A 29 -10.08 -3.26 11.59
C THR A 29 -10.85 -4.22 12.51
N GLY A 30 -10.19 -4.76 13.54
CA GLY A 30 -10.81 -5.61 14.58
C GLY A 30 -10.98 -7.09 14.19
N ASP A 31 -10.71 -7.45 12.95
CA ASP A 31 -10.89 -8.79 12.36
C ASP A 31 -9.56 -9.43 11.91
N GLY A 32 -8.44 -8.97 12.45
CA GLY A 32 -7.09 -9.42 12.07
C GLY A 32 -6.53 -8.77 10.81
N TYR A 33 -7.24 -7.81 10.22
CA TYR A 33 -6.77 -6.98 9.11
C TYR A 33 -6.49 -5.55 9.55
N TYR A 34 -5.89 -4.81 8.62
CA TYR A 34 -5.53 -3.41 8.79
C TYR A 34 -6.00 -2.57 7.61
N LYS A 35 -6.21 -1.29 7.86
CA LYS A 35 -6.25 -0.26 6.81
C LYS A 35 -5.01 0.63 6.93
N LEU A 36 -4.51 1.10 5.80
CA LEU A 36 -3.36 2.01 5.73
C LEU A 36 -3.87 3.38 5.31
N THR A 37 -4.01 4.29 6.28
CA THR A 37 -4.59 5.63 6.07
C THR A 37 -3.48 6.65 5.82
N ALA A 38 -3.46 7.25 4.64
CA ALA A 38 -2.52 8.30 4.30
C ALA A 38 -2.76 9.54 5.17
N VAL A 39 -1.72 10.01 5.87
CA VAL A 39 -1.84 11.09 6.86
C VAL A 39 -2.25 12.41 6.23
N HIS A 40 -1.82 12.70 4.99
CA HIS A 40 -2.10 13.97 4.32
C HIS A 40 -3.53 14.10 3.79
N SER A 41 -4.20 12.99 3.48
CA SER A 41 -5.53 13.01 2.84
C SER A 41 -6.63 12.37 3.67
N GLY A 42 -6.28 11.56 4.68
CA GLY A 42 -7.23 10.74 5.44
C GLY A 42 -7.81 9.56 4.64
N LYS A 43 -7.35 9.34 3.40
CA LYS A 43 -7.79 8.24 2.53
C LYS A 43 -6.99 6.98 2.77
N VAL A 44 -7.55 5.83 2.40
CA VAL A 44 -6.93 4.52 2.63
C VAL A 44 -6.33 3.95 1.35
N LEU A 45 -5.29 3.13 1.50
CA LEU A 45 -4.74 2.30 0.43
C LEU A 45 -5.81 1.34 -0.10
N ASP A 46 -6.07 1.40 -1.40
CA ASP A 46 -7.21 0.79 -2.08
C ASP A 46 -6.78 0.05 -3.35
N VAL A 47 -7.36 -1.13 -3.56
CA VAL A 47 -7.32 -1.84 -4.85
C VAL A 47 -8.44 -1.29 -5.75
N PRO A 48 -8.12 -0.62 -6.87
CA PRO A 48 -9.13 -0.02 -7.73
C PRO A 48 -10.19 -1.01 -8.17
N ASN A 49 -11.45 -0.63 -7.98
CA ASN A 49 -12.63 -1.42 -8.35
C ASN A 49 -12.63 -2.85 -7.77
N SER A 50 -11.96 -3.09 -6.63
CA SER A 50 -11.78 -4.42 -6.04
C SER A 50 -11.18 -5.46 -7.00
N SER A 51 -10.36 -5.00 -7.97
CA SER A 51 -9.79 -5.87 -9.00
C SER A 51 -9.01 -7.05 -8.40
N THR A 52 -9.11 -8.21 -9.05
CA THR A 52 -8.35 -9.43 -8.73
C THR A 52 -7.18 -9.66 -9.67
N ALA A 53 -6.95 -8.76 -10.64
CA ALA A 53 -5.86 -8.88 -11.59
C ALA A 53 -4.53 -8.42 -10.98
N THR A 54 -3.44 -9.10 -11.35
CA THR A 54 -2.07 -8.65 -11.11
C THR A 54 -1.73 -7.44 -11.96
N GLY A 55 -0.82 -6.59 -11.48
CA GLY A 55 -0.34 -5.41 -12.22
C GLY A 55 -1.24 -4.19 -12.09
N VAL A 56 -2.29 -4.27 -11.28
CA VAL A 56 -3.17 -3.12 -11.02
C VAL A 56 -2.47 -2.16 -10.07
N GLN A 57 -2.19 -0.96 -10.55
CA GLN A 57 -1.66 0.12 -9.72
C GLN A 57 -2.68 0.52 -8.65
N LEU A 58 -2.23 0.52 -7.39
CA LEU A 58 -3.03 0.88 -6.23
C LEU A 58 -3.35 2.37 -6.23
N GLN A 59 -4.39 2.73 -5.49
CA GLN A 59 -4.84 4.11 -5.34
C GLN A 59 -5.11 4.43 -3.88
N GLN A 60 -5.34 5.72 -3.59
CA GLN A 60 -6.02 6.13 -2.38
C GLN A 60 -7.52 6.31 -2.67
N TRP A 61 -8.37 5.91 -1.74
CA TRP A 61 -9.81 6.09 -1.84
C TRP A 61 -10.41 6.38 -0.45
N ASP A 62 -11.61 6.97 -0.43
CA ASP A 62 -12.36 7.13 0.82
C ASP A 62 -12.63 5.75 1.44
N ASP A 63 -12.46 5.63 2.77
CA ASP A 63 -12.70 4.36 3.47
C ASP A 63 -14.17 3.96 3.33
N ASN A 64 -14.44 2.86 2.64
CA ASN A 64 -15.78 2.40 2.31
C ASN A 64 -16.10 1.03 2.93
N GLY A 65 -15.24 0.52 3.82
CA GLY A 65 -15.48 -0.77 4.48
C GLY A 65 -15.15 -2.00 3.65
N SER A 66 -14.83 -1.86 2.35
CA SER A 66 -14.65 -2.99 1.45
C SER A 66 -13.34 -3.74 1.69
N ASN A 67 -13.30 -5.02 1.29
CA ASN A 67 -12.08 -5.83 1.37
C ASN A 67 -10.93 -5.29 0.50
N ALA A 68 -11.22 -4.47 -0.52
CA ALA A 68 -10.21 -3.81 -1.35
C ALA A 68 -9.31 -2.84 -0.57
N GLN A 69 -9.71 -2.49 0.66
CA GLN A 69 -9.02 -1.56 1.55
C GLN A 69 -8.56 -2.24 2.84
N ARG A 70 -8.52 -3.57 2.86
CA ARG A 70 -8.17 -4.37 4.03
C ARG A 70 -6.96 -5.23 3.69
N TRP A 71 -5.96 -5.14 4.55
CA TRP A 71 -4.65 -5.71 4.31
C TRP A 71 -4.22 -6.55 5.50
N ARG A 72 -3.70 -7.75 5.23
CA ARG A 72 -2.98 -8.53 6.22
C ARG A 72 -1.50 -8.13 6.15
N ILE A 73 -0.91 -7.83 7.30
CA ILE A 73 0.52 -7.50 7.40
C ILE A 73 1.20 -8.71 8.02
N VAL A 74 2.13 -9.32 7.29
CA VAL A 74 2.80 -10.57 7.68
C VAL A 74 4.30 -10.32 7.77
N ASP A 75 4.89 -10.59 8.94
CA ASP A 75 6.34 -10.57 9.13
C ASP A 75 7.01 -11.65 8.26
N VAL A 76 8.06 -11.26 7.54
CA VAL A 76 8.89 -12.15 6.72
C VAL A 76 10.34 -12.21 7.20
N GLY A 77 10.62 -11.69 8.40
CA GLY A 77 11.94 -11.67 9.03
C GLY A 77 12.76 -10.44 8.70
N GLY A 78 13.78 -10.18 9.52
CA GLY A 78 14.73 -9.07 9.30
C GLY A 78 14.11 -7.66 9.40
N GLY A 79 12.92 -7.54 9.98
CA GLY A 79 12.19 -6.27 10.08
C GLY A 79 11.36 -5.92 8.84
N TYR A 80 11.19 -6.86 7.91
CA TYR A 80 10.39 -6.69 6.70
C TYR A 80 9.05 -7.41 6.81
N TYR A 81 8.07 -6.89 6.08
CA TYR A 81 6.71 -7.37 6.06
C TYR A 81 6.19 -7.48 4.64
N LYS A 82 5.26 -8.42 4.42
CA LYS A 82 4.37 -8.42 3.26
C LYS A 82 3.05 -7.76 3.63
N ILE A 83 2.51 -6.97 2.70
CA ILE A 83 1.18 -6.36 2.81
C ILE A 83 0.29 -7.08 1.80
N ILE A 84 -0.67 -7.85 2.29
CA ILE A 84 -1.42 -8.83 1.51
C ILE A 84 -2.88 -8.42 1.44
N SER A 85 -3.45 -8.31 0.24
CA SER A 85 -4.84 -7.93 0.04
C SER A 85 -5.80 -8.97 0.60
N LYS A 86 -6.79 -8.53 1.39
CA LYS A 86 -7.88 -9.39 1.88
C LYS A 86 -8.76 -9.91 0.74
N THR A 87 -8.85 -9.17 -0.37
CA THR A 87 -9.71 -9.53 -1.51
C THR A 87 -9.25 -10.81 -2.21
N ASN A 88 -7.95 -10.99 -2.39
CA ASN A 88 -7.42 -11.98 -3.34
C ASN A 88 -6.08 -12.61 -2.95
N GLY A 89 -5.42 -12.15 -1.88
CA GLY A 89 -4.12 -12.68 -1.46
C GLY A 89 -2.91 -12.15 -2.25
N LEU A 90 -3.11 -11.25 -3.23
CA LEU A 90 -2.02 -10.55 -3.91
C LEU A 90 -1.32 -9.58 -2.95
N VAL A 91 -0.06 -9.27 -3.24
CA VAL A 91 0.80 -8.47 -2.37
C VAL A 91 1.08 -7.09 -2.95
N VAL A 92 1.27 -6.11 -2.07
CA VAL A 92 1.75 -4.77 -2.45
C VAL A 92 3.19 -4.89 -2.99
N ASP A 93 3.40 -4.40 -4.20
CA ASP A 93 4.59 -4.65 -5.02
C ASP A 93 5.04 -3.34 -5.71
N VAL A 94 6.36 -3.13 -5.79
CA VAL A 94 6.94 -2.07 -6.62
C VAL A 94 7.07 -2.57 -8.06
N ALA A 95 6.37 -1.90 -8.98
CA ALA A 95 6.32 -2.34 -10.37
C ALA A 95 7.71 -2.50 -10.99
N SER A 96 7.96 -3.68 -11.57
CA SER A 96 9.24 -4.07 -12.18
C SER A 96 10.46 -3.96 -11.25
N ALA A 97 10.25 -4.00 -9.91
CA ALA A 97 11.30 -3.78 -8.91
C ALA A 97 12.08 -2.48 -9.12
N SER A 98 11.43 -1.46 -9.69
CA SER A 98 12.06 -0.19 -10.00
C SER A 98 12.58 0.50 -8.74
N THR A 99 13.68 1.22 -8.85
CA THR A 99 14.22 2.09 -7.78
C THR A 99 13.98 3.57 -8.07
N ALA A 100 13.29 3.89 -9.17
CA ALA A 100 13.05 5.26 -9.59
C ALA A 100 11.89 5.90 -8.80
N ASP A 101 12.01 7.21 -8.56
CA ASP A 101 10.90 8.05 -8.12
C ASP A 101 9.73 7.96 -9.12
N GLY A 102 8.51 7.87 -8.60
CA GLY A 102 7.31 7.75 -9.41
C GLY A 102 7.00 6.33 -9.89
N ALA A 103 7.79 5.32 -9.49
CA ALA A 103 7.44 3.95 -9.81
C ALA A 103 6.11 3.55 -9.17
N ALA A 104 5.25 2.91 -9.97
CA ALA A 104 3.92 2.50 -9.54
C ALA A 104 4.00 1.48 -8.39
N ILE A 105 3.15 1.66 -7.38
CA ILE A 105 2.84 0.62 -6.41
C ILE A 105 1.62 -0.15 -6.92
N GLN A 106 1.75 -1.45 -7.07
CA GLN A 106 0.74 -2.33 -7.66
C GLN A 106 0.43 -3.51 -6.74
N GLN A 107 -0.63 -4.26 -7.05
CA GLN A 107 -0.78 -5.61 -6.53
C GLN A 107 -0.16 -6.64 -7.49
N TRP A 108 0.60 -7.59 -6.98
CA TRP A 108 1.22 -8.64 -7.79
C TRP A 108 1.16 -10.00 -7.09
N SER A 109 1.35 -11.07 -7.87
CA SER A 109 1.51 -12.41 -7.30
C SER A 109 2.75 -12.45 -6.42
N ASP A 110 2.66 -13.07 -5.26
CA ASP A 110 3.81 -13.25 -4.38
C ASP A 110 4.91 -14.05 -5.10
N ASN A 111 6.06 -13.41 -5.29
CA ASN A 111 7.22 -13.99 -5.95
C ASN A 111 8.47 -13.97 -5.06
N GLY A 112 8.32 -13.53 -3.81
CA GLY A 112 9.41 -13.47 -2.81
C GLY A 112 10.48 -12.41 -3.05
N SER A 113 10.35 -11.58 -4.08
CA SER A 113 11.31 -10.51 -4.39
C SER A 113 11.31 -9.41 -3.33
N ASP A 114 12.38 -8.61 -3.31
CA ASP A 114 12.48 -7.47 -2.38
C ASP A 114 11.49 -6.35 -2.72
N ALA A 115 10.98 -6.30 -3.96
CA ALA A 115 9.93 -5.37 -4.37
C ALA A 115 8.59 -5.57 -3.61
N GLN A 116 8.46 -6.68 -2.88
CA GLN A 116 7.27 -7.07 -2.12
C GLN A 116 7.50 -7.02 -0.60
N LYS A 117 8.68 -6.55 -0.17
CA LYS A 117 9.08 -6.47 1.24
C LYS A 117 9.08 -5.02 1.69
N TRP A 118 8.29 -4.73 2.71
CA TRP A 118 8.08 -3.39 3.24
C TRP A 118 8.59 -3.29 4.68
N ALA A 119 9.33 -2.22 4.99
CA ALA A 119 9.70 -1.90 6.36
C ALA A 119 8.80 -0.78 6.89
N PHE A 120 8.28 -0.95 8.11
CA PHE A 120 7.52 0.09 8.80
C PHE A 120 8.44 0.88 9.73
N THR A 121 8.88 2.05 9.30
CA THR A 121 9.64 2.97 10.15
C THR A 121 8.69 3.88 10.92
N LYS A 122 8.65 3.74 12.24
CA LYS A 122 7.89 4.65 13.10
C LYS A 122 8.47 6.07 12.98
N ILE A 123 7.61 7.02 12.67
CA ILE A 123 7.96 8.44 12.66
C ILE A 123 7.49 9.03 14.00
N ASN A 124 8.41 9.68 14.71
CA ASN A 124 8.13 10.37 15.98
C ASN A 124 7.51 11.74 15.77
#